data_AF-A0A935IP09-F1
#
_entry.id   AF-A0A935IP09-F1
#
_cell.length_a   1.000
_cell.length_b   1.000
_cell.length_c   1.000
_cell.angle_alpha   90.00
_cell.angle_beta   90.00
_cell.angle_gamma   90.00
#
_symmetry.space_group_name_H-M   'P 1'
#
loop_
_entity.id
_entity.type
_entity.pdbx_description
1 polymer ?
#
loop_
_entity_poly.entity_id
_entity_poly.type
_entity_poly.pdbx_seq_one_letter_code
_entity_poly.pdbx_strand_id
1 'polypeptide(L)'
;MAPSDAEVRRELREIRAMPYGSARTAAAEVIVRRIDAEGPQERLAEALLDLVEAYSFTGQGHRSFVAFARLLRLWDSQPEVFDESDEHNLFWEFKWVAGDLPDFPEITREQADAFLADMRRRFDLAGKGSGSVLGSRFRWAWHSGDPSMEAARLAWLALPKDDMDSCAACRIGHQVDYLTETGRFEEAIELGLTQHSSCNLEPTRTLHALALAHLNVGADGPALAAYRRALATLDTSDSDYAPARGQGFEMVARGGHVERALRFLREDHPELLEGASTPLFRLRFLLGVLAGLSANLDHSDLPTGLRSPDAPTLGQLHAWVHEQTAELAGRFDARGGSDYYARLLDRSLAATRTPVPLDFDISAMASLGPQPGAGDPTHQPDADPAPAALGADGVAAALTIAERHARARSYPEAAAAYLRAAEVATAAGLLEHAGMAWAESAQCAAQVGDEVTAHARYAAALPLLRAADGDPGAMAQILAAWAPVAAGLGDTDALMTHLDTLLSSDGSHEALLDSDLEERQRRQSENLQASLLGDVGARCRVAQSGGRRADRRAGRGAVGPRCRRRGHPRRRVVRPGRPDRVGSTGLLARRPDPA
;
A
#
# COMPACT_ATOMS: atom_id res chain seq x y z
N MET A 1 -41.54 0.00 -22.63
CA MET A 1 -41.45 -1.34 -23.25
C MET A 1 -40.56 -2.14 -22.32
N ALA A 2 -41.04 -3.26 -21.80
CA ALA A 2 -40.21 -4.14 -20.98
C ALA A 2 -38.94 -4.53 -21.75
N PRO A 3 -37.75 -4.49 -21.12
CA PRO A 3 -36.51 -4.86 -21.80
C PRO A 3 -36.53 -6.36 -22.11
N SER A 4 -36.06 -6.74 -23.29
CA SER A 4 -35.94 -8.16 -23.65
C SER A 4 -34.80 -8.84 -22.85
N ASP A 5 -34.90 -10.16 -22.64
CA ASP A 5 -33.83 -10.95 -22.01
C ASP A 5 -32.47 -10.77 -22.70
N ALA A 6 -32.46 -10.69 -24.03
CA ALA A 6 -31.23 -10.52 -24.80
C ALA A 6 -30.56 -9.15 -24.55
N GLU A 7 -31.36 -8.09 -24.38
CA GLU A 7 -30.86 -6.75 -24.04
C GLU A 7 -30.31 -6.71 -22.63
N VAL A 8 -31.03 -7.28 -21.65
CA VAL A 8 -30.59 -7.34 -20.25
C VAL A 8 -29.28 -8.12 -20.11
N ARG A 9 -29.17 -9.30 -20.75
CA ARG A 9 -27.93 -10.09 -20.74
C ARG A 9 -26.75 -9.36 -21.36
N ARG A 10 -26.98 -8.59 -22.42
CA ARG A 10 -25.90 -7.80 -23.04
C ARG A 10 -25.43 -6.73 -22.05
N GLU A 11 -26.35 -6.01 -21.44
CA GLU A 11 -26.02 -4.94 -20.50
C GLU A 11 -25.35 -5.46 -19.22
N LEU A 12 -25.78 -6.60 -18.66
CA LEU A 12 -25.08 -7.24 -17.54
C LEU A 12 -23.62 -7.59 -17.88
N ARG A 13 -23.36 -8.15 -19.08
CA ARG A 13 -22.00 -8.41 -19.55
C ARG A 13 -21.18 -7.13 -19.71
N GLU A 14 -21.79 -6.07 -20.25
CA GLU A 14 -21.15 -4.76 -20.40
C GLU A 14 -20.77 -4.18 -19.02
N ILE A 15 -21.67 -4.27 -18.03
CA ILE A 15 -21.43 -3.83 -16.65
C ILE A 15 -20.29 -4.62 -16.01
N ARG A 16 -20.26 -5.95 -16.14
CA ARG A 16 -19.15 -6.77 -15.62
C ARG A 16 -17.80 -6.42 -16.24
N ALA A 17 -17.78 -6.04 -17.51
CA ALA A 17 -16.56 -5.65 -18.21
C ALA A 17 -16.04 -4.26 -17.80
N MET A 18 -16.84 -3.47 -17.07
CA MET A 18 -16.39 -2.18 -16.56
C MET A 18 -15.35 -2.37 -15.43
N PRO A 19 -14.34 -1.49 -15.36
CA PRO A 19 -13.47 -1.40 -14.18
C PRO A 19 -14.30 -1.19 -12.90
N TYR A 20 -13.79 -1.67 -11.78
CA TYR A 20 -14.40 -1.37 -10.49
C TYR A 20 -14.38 0.14 -10.24
N GLY A 21 -15.49 0.66 -9.70
CA GLY A 21 -15.65 2.09 -9.49
C GLY A 21 -17.10 2.53 -9.50
N SER A 22 -17.32 3.81 -9.21
CA SER A 22 -18.65 4.40 -9.06
C SER A 22 -19.54 4.22 -10.29
N ALA A 23 -18.96 4.22 -11.50
CA ALA A 23 -19.68 4.00 -12.74
C ALA A 23 -20.27 2.58 -12.84
N ARG A 24 -19.48 1.55 -12.53
CA ARG A 24 -19.95 0.15 -12.51
C ARG A 24 -21.03 -0.04 -11.44
N THR A 25 -20.82 0.49 -10.24
CA THR A 25 -21.81 0.41 -9.16
C THR A 25 -23.13 1.09 -9.56
N ALA A 26 -23.08 2.30 -10.12
CA ALA A 26 -24.28 3.01 -10.54
C ALA A 26 -25.03 2.26 -11.65
N ALA A 27 -24.31 1.68 -12.62
CA ALA A 27 -24.92 0.88 -13.68
C ALA A 27 -25.56 -0.41 -13.13
N ALA A 28 -24.87 -1.11 -12.21
CA ALA A 28 -25.40 -2.29 -11.53
C ALA A 28 -26.67 -1.97 -10.72
N GLU A 29 -26.71 -0.84 -10.02
CA GLU A 29 -27.91 -0.38 -9.32
C GLU A 29 -29.08 -0.11 -10.27
N VAL A 30 -28.80 0.51 -11.43
CA VAL A 30 -29.82 0.83 -12.44
C VAL A 30 -30.42 -0.44 -13.03
N ILE A 31 -29.58 -1.40 -13.43
CA ILE A 31 -30.07 -2.63 -14.06
C ILE A 31 -30.89 -3.49 -13.09
N VAL A 32 -30.48 -3.59 -11.81
CA VAL A 32 -31.24 -4.28 -10.77
C VAL A 32 -32.63 -3.65 -10.60
N ARG A 33 -32.71 -2.32 -10.44
CA ARG A 33 -34.00 -1.61 -10.32
C ARG A 33 -34.89 -1.79 -11.55
N ARG A 34 -34.29 -1.87 -12.74
CA ARG A 34 -35.03 -2.03 -13.99
C ARG A 34 -35.56 -3.45 -14.15
N ILE A 35 -34.77 -4.47 -13.81
CA ILE A 35 -35.20 -5.87 -13.82
C ILE A 35 -36.37 -6.04 -12.84
N ASP A 36 -36.25 -5.49 -11.63
CA ASP A 36 -37.30 -5.55 -10.60
C ASP A 36 -38.64 -4.97 -11.03
N ALA A 37 -38.61 -3.86 -11.76
CA ALA A 37 -39.82 -3.13 -12.09
C ALA A 37 -40.59 -3.83 -13.21
N GLU A 38 -39.91 -4.20 -14.29
CA GLU A 38 -40.55 -4.60 -15.55
C GLU A 38 -39.72 -5.60 -16.38
N GLY A 39 -38.60 -6.10 -15.87
CA GLY A 39 -37.66 -6.92 -16.65
C GLY A 39 -37.85 -8.44 -16.49
N PRO A 40 -37.00 -9.23 -17.18
CA PRO A 40 -36.98 -10.69 -17.07
C PRO A 40 -36.52 -11.10 -15.67
N GLN A 41 -37.43 -11.65 -14.87
CA GLN A 41 -37.17 -11.97 -13.47
C GLN A 41 -36.08 -13.04 -13.29
N GLU A 42 -35.89 -13.89 -14.30
CA GLU A 42 -34.85 -14.92 -14.39
C GLU A 42 -33.43 -14.32 -14.37
N ARG A 43 -33.28 -13.00 -14.54
CA ARG A 43 -31.99 -12.28 -14.48
C ARG A 43 -31.74 -11.56 -13.17
N LEU A 44 -32.69 -11.60 -12.24
CA LEU A 44 -32.57 -10.84 -11.01
C LEU A 44 -31.47 -11.38 -10.08
N ALA A 45 -31.27 -12.71 -10.04
CA ALA A 45 -30.19 -13.33 -9.28
C ALA A 45 -28.81 -12.85 -9.78
N GLU A 46 -28.54 -13.08 -11.07
CA GLU A 46 -27.34 -12.61 -11.78
C GLU A 46 -27.06 -11.11 -11.53
N ALA A 47 -28.08 -10.25 -11.65
CA ALA A 47 -27.93 -8.81 -11.46
C ALA A 47 -27.65 -8.41 -9.99
N LEU A 48 -28.24 -9.12 -9.02
CA LEU A 48 -27.99 -8.86 -7.60
C LEU A 48 -26.59 -9.32 -7.17
N LEU A 49 -26.11 -10.45 -7.70
CA LEU A 49 -24.72 -10.91 -7.52
C LEU A 49 -23.73 -9.87 -8.05
N ASP A 50 -23.92 -9.41 -9.29
CA ASP A 50 -23.09 -8.35 -9.89
C ASP A 50 -23.10 -7.05 -9.06
N LEU A 51 -24.23 -6.72 -8.42
CA LEU A 51 -24.34 -5.55 -7.54
C LEU A 51 -23.60 -5.75 -6.20
N VAL A 52 -23.69 -6.94 -5.59
CA VAL A 52 -22.96 -7.28 -4.37
C VAL A 52 -21.46 -7.21 -4.61
N GLU A 53 -20.99 -7.79 -5.72
CA GLU A 53 -19.60 -7.69 -6.16
C GLU A 53 -19.18 -6.22 -6.35
N ALA A 54 -19.98 -5.43 -7.08
CA ALA A 54 -19.68 -4.02 -7.33
C ALA A 54 -19.62 -3.18 -6.04
N TYR A 55 -20.42 -3.49 -5.01
CA TYR A 55 -20.30 -2.83 -3.71
C TYR A 55 -19.05 -3.25 -2.94
N SER A 56 -18.69 -4.53 -3.00
CA SER A 56 -17.56 -5.10 -2.25
C SER A 56 -16.21 -4.58 -2.74
N PHE A 57 -16.09 -4.33 -4.05
CA PHE A 57 -14.87 -3.79 -4.68
C PHE A 57 -14.91 -2.28 -4.92
N THR A 58 -15.84 -1.58 -4.29
CA THR A 58 -15.82 -0.11 -4.22
C THR A 58 -15.83 0.30 -2.75
N GLY A 59 -15.46 1.54 -2.41
CA GLY A 59 -15.50 2.07 -1.02
C GLY A 59 -16.90 2.13 -0.38
N GLN A 60 -17.83 1.30 -0.84
CA GLN A 60 -19.22 1.16 -0.44
C GLN A 60 -19.53 -0.25 0.08
N GLY A 61 -18.53 -0.99 0.58
CA GLY A 61 -18.69 -2.37 1.08
C GLY A 61 -19.85 -2.56 2.06
N HIS A 62 -20.14 -1.57 2.92
CA HIS A 62 -21.31 -1.61 3.82
C HIS A 62 -22.67 -1.80 3.10
N ARG A 63 -22.79 -1.41 1.82
CA ARG A 63 -24.01 -1.60 1.03
C ARG A 63 -24.17 -3.03 0.52
N SER A 64 -23.07 -3.81 0.45
CA SER A 64 -23.10 -5.21 0.02
C SER A 64 -24.02 -6.03 0.93
N PHE A 65 -24.02 -5.79 2.25
CA PHE A 65 -24.88 -6.51 3.19
C PHE A 65 -26.37 -6.37 2.88
N VAL A 66 -26.83 -5.19 2.46
CA VAL A 66 -28.24 -4.95 2.14
C VAL A 66 -28.62 -5.64 0.83
N ALA A 67 -27.77 -5.54 -0.19
CA ALA A 67 -27.94 -6.22 -1.46
C ALA A 67 -27.90 -7.76 -1.29
N PHE A 68 -26.99 -8.26 -0.45
CA PHE A 68 -26.83 -9.67 -0.18
C PHE A 68 -27.99 -10.24 0.64
N ALA A 69 -28.47 -9.52 1.66
CA ALA A 69 -29.68 -9.92 2.40
C ALA A 69 -30.90 -10.00 1.48
N ARG A 70 -30.96 -9.16 0.44
CA ARG A 70 -32.00 -9.22 -0.58
C ARG A 70 -31.84 -10.44 -1.48
N LEU A 71 -30.63 -10.74 -1.94
CA LEU A 71 -30.32 -11.94 -2.71
C LEU A 71 -30.69 -13.21 -1.95
N LEU A 72 -30.39 -13.29 -0.64
CA LEU A 72 -30.80 -14.42 0.21
C LEU A 72 -32.32 -14.58 0.30
N ARG A 73 -33.09 -13.49 0.36
CA ARG A 73 -34.56 -13.57 0.32
C ARG A 73 -35.08 -14.02 -1.04
N LEU A 74 -34.42 -13.65 -2.13
CA LEU A 74 -34.75 -14.15 -3.46
C LEU A 74 -34.51 -15.66 -3.51
N TRP A 75 -33.36 -16.14 -3.03
CA TRP A 75 -33.05 -17.57 -2.92
C TRP A 75 -34.10 -18.33 -2.10
N ASP A 76 -34.53 -17.78 -0.96
CA ASP A 76 -35.50 -18.43 -0.09
C ASP A 76 -36.91 -18.49 -0.69
N SER A 77 -37.29 -17.51 -1.51
CA SER A 77 -38.66 -17.37 -2.03
C SER A 77 -38.84 -17.94 -3.44
N GLN A 78 -37.80 -17.87 -4.27
CA GLN A 78 -37.79 -18.23 -5.69
C GLN A 78 -36.44 -18.88 -6.06
N PRO A 79 -36.07 -20.03 -5.48
CA PRO A 79 -34.80 -20.71 -5.78
C PRO A 79 -34.68 -21.09 -7.27
N GLU A 80 -35.79 -21.27 -7.99
CA GLU A 80 -35.84 -21.59 -9.41
C GLU A 80 -35.31 -20.49 -10.34
N VAL A 81 -35.16 -19.26 -9.83
CA VAL A 81 -34.56 -18.13 -10.58
C VAL A 81 -33.04 -18.26 -10.67
N PHE A 82 -32.42 -19.09 -9.83
CA PHE A 82 -30.97 -19.28 -9.81
C PHE A 82 -30.60 -20.46 -10.70
N ASP A 83 -29.65 -20.24 -11.60
CA ASP A 83 -28.96 -21.34 -12.28
C ASP A 83 -27.78 -21.87 -11.43
N GLU A 84 -27.08 -22.90 -11.93
CA GLU A 84 -25.95 -23.51 -11.23
C GLU A 84 -24.79 -22.52 -10.99
N SER A 85 -24.60 -21.58 -11.92
CA SER A 85 -23.58 -20.53 -11.79
C SER A 85 -23.96 -19.52 -10.73
N ASP A 86 -25.23 -19.09 -10.71
CA ASP A 86 -25.76 -18.16 -9.71
C ASP A 86 -25.73 -18.77 -8.31
N GLU A 87 -26.08 -20.06 -8.18
CA GLU A 87 -25.95 -20.77 -6.90
C GLU A 87 -24.48 -20.78 -6.44
N HIS A 88 -23.56 -21.18 -7.31
CA HIS A 88 -22.13 -21.18 -6.97
C HIS A 88 -21.68 -19.80 -6.50
N ASN A 89 -22.00 -18.75 -7.27
CA ASN A 89 -21.63 -17.38 -6.97
C ASN A 89 -22.26 -16.88 -5.66
N LEU A 90 -23.52 -17.21 -5.37
CA LEU A 90 -24.17 -16.87 -4.11
C LEU A 90 -23.37 -17.37 -2.91
N PHE A 91 -23.01 -18.65 -2.90
CA PHE A 91 -22.24 -19.23 -1.79
C PHE A 91 -20.80 -18.70 -1.76
N TRP A 92 -20.23 -18.41 -2.93
CA TRP A 92 -18.89 -17.86 -3.05
C TRP A 92 -18.81 -16.43 -2.51
N GLU A 93 -19.75 -15.56 -2.87
CA GLU A 93 -19.87 -14.19 -2.36
C GLU A 93 -20.21 -14.16 -0.87
N PHE A 94 -21.03 -15.11 -0.38
CA PHE A 94 -21.32 -15.25 1.06
C PHE A 94 -20.03 -15.30 1.88
N LYS A 95 -18.98 -15.98 1.38
CA LYS A 95 -17.68 -16.03 2.07
C LYS A 95 -17.11 -14.64 2.31
N TRP A 96 -17.07 -13.80 1.28
CA TRP A 96 -16.45 -12.49 1.38
C TRP A 96 -17.32 -11.51 2.15
N VAL A 97 -18.64 -11.50 1.91
CA VAL A 97 -19.59 -10.69 2.70
C VAL A 97 -19.53 -11.07 4.18
N ALA A 98 -19.46 -12.36 4.52
CA ALA A 98 -19.25 -12.81 5.90
C ALA A 98 -17.89 -12.39 6.46
N GLY A 99 -16.86 -12.38 5.60
CA GLY A 99 -15.52 -11.92 5.95
C GLY A 99 -15.44 -10.42 6.26
N ASP A 100 -16.34 -9.63 5.70
CA ASP A 100 -16.37 -8.17 5.85
C ASP A 100 -17.19 -7.70 7.06
N LEU A 101 -17.99 -8.58 7.68
CA LEU A 101 -18.70 -8.29 8.94
C LEU A 101 -17.83 -7.55 9.99
N PRO A 102 -16.61 -8.02 10.32
CA PRO A 102 -15.77 -7.36 11.31
C PRO A 102 -15.27 -5.98 10.89
N ASP A 103 -15.37 -5.60 9.62
CA ASP A 103 -14.76 -4.38 9.09
C ASP A 103 -15.56 -3.12 9.43
N PHE A 104 -16.82 -3.28 9.84
CA PHE A 104 -17.76 -2.21 10.14
C PHE A 104 -18.20 -2.24 11.62
N PRO A 105 -17.87 -1.21 12.42
CA PRO A 105 -18.23 -1.18 13.84
C PRO A 105 -19.74 -1.02 14.08
N GLU A 106 -20.52 -0.62 13.07
CA GLU A 106 -21.98 -0.52 13.13
C GLU A 106 -22.68 -1.87 13.18
N ILE A 107 -22.03 -2.94 12.70
CA ILE A 107 -22.59 -4.29 12.73
C ILE A 107 -22.43 -4.83 14.14
N THR A 108 -23.56 -5.04 14.83
CA THR A 108 -23.53 -5.52 16.22
C THR A 108 -23.12 -6.99 16.28
N ARG A 109 -22.72 -7.43 17.47
CA ARG A 109 -22.37 -8.83 17.72
C ARG A 109 -23.52 -9.78 17.42
N GLU A 110 -24.73 -9.41 17.82
CA GLU A 110 -25.92 -10.21 17.57
C GLU A 110 -26.22 -10.34 16.08
N GLN A 111 -26.01 -9.26 15.31
CA GLN A 111 -26.20 -9.27 13.86
C GLN A 111 -25.16 -10.19 13.18
N ALA A 112 -23.89 -10.06 13.55
CA ALA A 112 -22.82 -10.90 13.00
C ALA A 112 -23.00 -12.38 13.36
N ASP A 113 -23.34 -12.69 14.61
CA ASP A 113 -23.57 -14.06 15.08
C ASP A 113 -24.78 -14.67 14.36
N ALA A 114 -25.87 -13.91 14.18
CA ALA A 114 -27.03 -14.36 13.41
C ALA A 114 -26.69 -14.61 11.93
N PHE A 115 -25.90 -13.72 11.31
CA PHE A 115 -25.47 -13.87 9.93
C PHE A 115 -24.58 -15.11 9.73
N LEU A 116 -23.62 -15.34 10.64
CA LEU A 116 -22.74 -16.52 10.59
C LEU A 116 -23.46 -17.83 10.94
N ALA A 117 -24.51 -17.77 11.76
CA ALA A 117 -25.39 -18.92 12.02
C ALA A 117 -26.25 -19.25 10.79
N ASP A 118 -26.78 -18.24 10.09
CA ASP A 118 -27.53 -18.45 8.86
C ASP A 118 -26.64 -18.96 7.72
N MET A 119 -25.42 -18.42 7.59
CA MET A 119 -24.39 -18.93 6.68
C MET A 119 -24.13 -20.42 6.92
N ARG A 120 -23.87 -20.82 8.19
CA ARG A 120 -23.68 -22.22 8.57
C ARG A 120 -24.85 -23.08 8.11
N ARG A 121 -26.07 -22.71 8.48
CA ARG A 121 -27.29 -23.45 8.15
C ARG A 121 -27.45 -23.65 6.63
N ARG A 122 -27.22 -22.60 5.84
CA ARG A 122 -27.36 -22.65 4.37
C ARG A 122 -26.29 -23.50 3.71
N PHE A 123 -25.03 -23.38 4.16
CA PHE A 123 -23.94 -24.22 3.66
C PHE A 123 -24.22 -25.70 3.96
N ASP A 124 -24.68 -26.03 5.17
CA ASP A 124 -25.01 -27.41 5.55
C ASP A 124 -26.17 -27.95 4.70
N LEU A 125 -27.23 -27.16 4.47
CA LEU A 125 -28.37 -27.56 3.64
C LEU A 125 -27.99 -27.77 2.16
N ALA A 126 -27.08 -26.96 1.63
CA ALA A 126 -26.59 -27.06 0.26
C ALA A 126 -25.41 -28.04 0.09
N GLY A 127 -25.02 -28.75 1.16
CA GLY A 127 -23.92 -29.72 1.12
C GLY A 127 -22.55 -29.10 0.83
N LYS A 128 -22.36 -27.81 1.13
CA LYS A 128 -21.10 -27.10 0.89
C LYS A 128 -20.10 -27.32 2.03
N GLY A 129 -18.81 -27.19 1.71
CA GLY A 129 -17.72 -27.31 2.69
C GLY A 129 -17.80 -26.26 3.81
N SER A 130 -17.34 -26.64 5.01
CA SER A 130 -17.47 -25.83 6.23
C SER A 130 -16.36 -24.80 6.43
N GLY A 131 -15.32 -24.82 5.59
CA GLY A 131 -14.10 -24.05 5.74
C GLY A 131 -14.35 -22.55 5.78
N SER A 132 -15.11 -22.02 4.81
CA SER A 132 -15.47 -20.59 4.76
C SER A 132 -16.22 -20.12 5.99
N VAL A 133 -17.14 -20.93 6.50
CA VAL A 133 -17.93 -20.58 7.69
C VAL A 133 -17.04 -20.52 8.93
N LEU A 134 -16.12 -21.48 9.11
CA LEU A 134 -15.19 -21.46 10.23
C LEU A 134 -14.14 -20.35 10.09
N GLY A 135 -13.68 -20.08 8.86
CA GLY A 135 -12.78 -18.96 8.57
C GLY A 135 -13.41 -17.62 8.91
N SER A 136 -14.67 -17.38 8.52
CA SER A 136 -15.40 -16.16 8.88
C SER A 136 -15.67 -16.05 10.38
N ARG A 137 -15.95 -17.16 11.07
CA ARG A 137 -16.05 -17.17 12.55
C ARG A 137 -14.73 -16.81 13.22
N PHE A 138 -13.62 -17.34 12.72
CA PHE A 138 -12.28 -16.97 13.20
C PHE A 138 -12.03 -15.47 12.99
N ARG A 139 -12.25 -14.93 11.78
CA ARG A 139 -12.09 -13.50 11.51
C ARG A 139 -12.95 -12.62 12.41
N TRP A 140 -14.22 -13.00 12.59
CA TRP A 140 -15.12 -12.29 13.50
C TRP A 140 -14.61 -12.30 14.94
N ALA A 141 -14.24 -13.48 15.47
CA ALA A 141 -13.72 -13.60 16.83
C ALA A 141 -12.44 -12.78 17.02
N TRP A 142 -11.49 -12.87 16.09
CA TRP A 142 -10.25 -12.10 16.13
C TRP A 142 -10.50 -10.59 16.11
N HIS A 143 -11.20 -10.08 15.11
CA HIS A 143 -11.41 -8.63 14.94
C HIS A 143 -12.48 -8.04 15.89
N SER A 144 -13.19 -8.88 16.64
CA SER A 144 -14.06 -8.44 17.74
C SER A 144 -13.38 -8.47 19.10
N GLY A 145 -12.11 -8.90 19.16
CA GLY A 145 -11.40 -9.05 20.43
C GLY A 145 -11.94 -10.19 21.29
N ASP A 146 -12.62 -11.16 20.68
CA ASP A 146 -13.26 -12.26 21.40
C ASP A 146 -12.21 -13.23 21.97
N PRO A 147 -12.27 -13.58 23.27
CA PRO A 147 -11.31 -14.52 23.88
C PRO A 147 -11.24 -15.89 23.18
N SER A 148 -12.26 -16.27 22.43
CA SER A 148 -12.30 -17.53 21.68
C SER A 148 -11.51 -17.52 20.36
N MET A 149 -10.89 -16.40 19.97
CA MET A 149 -10.22 -16.23 18.67
C MET A 149 -9.22 -17.35 18.33
N GLU A 150 -8.40 -17.82 19.27
CA GLU A 150 -7.44 -18.90 19.02
C GLU A 150 -8.14 -20.25 18.84
N ALA A 151 -9.17 -20.54 19.65
CA ALA A 151 -9.96 -21.75 19.50
C ALA A 151 -10.70 -21.77 18.15
N ALA A 152 -11.22 -20.62 17.72
CA ALA A 152 -11.85 -20.47 16.40
C ALA A 152 -10.83 -20.68 15.25
N ARG A 153 -9.60 -20.15 15.40
CA ARG A 153 -8.51 -20.38 14.44
C ARG A 153 -8.19 -21.87 14.33
N LEU A 154 -7.98 -22.55 15.45
CA LEU A 154 -7.65 -23.99 15.46
C LEU A 154 -8.79 -24.84 14.88
N ALA A 155 -10.05 -24.51 15.17
CA ALA A 155 -11.21 -25.19 14.59
C ALA A 155 -11.25 -25.06 13.05
N TRP A 156 -10.94 -23.88 12.52
CA TRP A 156 -10.86 -23.65 11.07
C TRP A 156 -9.71 -24.44 10.41
N LEU A 157 -8.56 -24.54 11.09
CA LEU A 157 -7.38 -25.24 10.57
C LEU A 157 -7.48 -26.77 10.68
N ALA A 158 -8.32 -27.28 11.58
CA ALA A 158 -8.57 -28.71 11.70
C ALA A 158 -9.31 -29.30 10.48
N LEU A 159 -9.96 -28.46 9.67
CA LEU A 159 -10.59 -28.88 8.42
C LEU A 159 -9.57 -28.87 7.26
N PRO A 160 -9.56 -29.91 6.41
CA PRO A 160 -8.87 -29.83 5.14
C PRO A 160 -9.46 -28.68 4.31
N LYS A 161 -8.65 -28.09 3.43
CA LYS A 161 -9.14 -27.07 2.52
C LYS A 161 -10.26 -27.65 1.66
N ASP A 162 -11.38 -26.94 1.59
CA ASP A 162 -12.47 -27.24 0.67
C ASP A 162 -12.56 -26.24 -0.50
N ASP A 163 -13.50 -26.49 -1.40
CA ASP A 163 -13.72 -25.68 -2.60
C ASP A 163 -14.31 -24.31 -2.28
N MET A 164 -15.00 -24.15 -1.14
CA MET A 164 -15.57 -22.86 -0.74
C MET A 164 -14.54 -21.98 -0.03
N ASP A 165 -13.55 -22.57 0.63
CA ASP A 165 -12.52 -21.87 1.39
C ASP A 165 -11.83 -20.73 0.65
N SER A 166 -11.19 -19.83 1.40
CA SER A 166 -10.19 -18.92 0.84
C SER A 166 -9.08 -19.70 0.10
N CYS A 167 -8.42 -19.04 -0.85
CA CYS A 167 -7.30 -19.66 -1.57
C CYS A 167 -6.16 -20.02 -0.59
N ALA A 168 -5.30 -20.96 -0.98
CA ALA A 168 -4.20 -21.44 -0.13
C ALA A 168 -3.30 -20.29 0.35
N ALA A 169 -3.03 -19.31 -0.52
CA ALA A 169 -2.24 -18.14 -0.18
C ALA A 169 -2.90 -17.31 0.95
N CYS A 170 -4.19 -16.96 0.80
CA CYS A 170 -4.91 -16.19 1.82
C CYS A 170 -5.07 -16.96 3.14
N ARG A 171 -5.17 -18.30 3.12
CA ARG A 171 -5.22 -19.10 4.36
C ARG A 171 -3.96 -18.92 5.22
N ILE A 172 -2.79 -18.83 4.58
CA ILE A 172 -1.53 -18.52 5.26
C ILE A 172 -1.53 -17.04 5.70
N GLY A 173 -1.82 -16.11 4.78
CA GLY A 173 -1.75 -14.68 5.07
C GLY A 173 -2.63 -14.23 6.24
N HIS A 174 -3.87 -14.73 6.34
CA HIS A 174 -4.74 -14.40 7.49
C HIS A 174 -4.16 -14.87 8.83
N GLN A 175 -3.46 -16.01 8.85
CA GLN A 175 -2.83 -16.49 10.07
C GLN A 175 -1.58 -15.68 10.40
N VAL A 176 -0.76 -15.33 9.41
CA VAL A 176 0.44 -14.51 9.61
C VAL A 176 0.05 -13.13 10.15
N ASP A 177 -0.99 -12.51 9.61
CA ASP A 177 -1.52 -11.24 10.15
C ASP A 177 -1.98 -11.39 11.60
N TYR A 178 -2.72 -12.45 11.92
CA TYR A 178 -3.18 -12.73 13.28
C TYR A 178 -2.02 -12.93 14.26
N LEU A 179 -1.03 -13.74 13.89
CA LEU A 179 0.14 -14.03 14.71
C LEU A 179 0.98 -12.76 14.92
N THR A 180 1.19 -11.98 13.87
CA THR A 180 1.91 -10.70 13.95
C THR A 180 1.19 -9.70 14.85
N GLU A 181 -0.13 -9.54 14.68
CA GLU A 181 -0.91 -8.60 15.49
C GLU A 181 -0.96 -8.99 16.97
N THR A 182 -1.01 -10.30 17.26
CA THR A 182 -1.01 -10.83 18.63
C THR A 182 0.39 -10.93 19.24
N GLY A 183 1.43 -10.52 18.53
CA GLY A 183 2.81 -10.49 19.03
C GLY A 183 3.54 -11.84 19.00
N ARG A 184 2.99 -12.84 18.31
CA ARG A 184 3.57 -14.18 18.11
C ARG A 184 4.48 -14.18 16.88
N PHE A 185 5.51 -13.32 16.90
CA PHE A 185 6.30 -13.00 15.72
C PHE A 185 7.08 -14.20 15.17
N GLU A 186 7.66 -15.04 16.02
CA GLU A 186 8.39 -16.24 15.61
C GLU A 186 7.50 -17.23 14.86
N GLU A 187 6.28 -17.45 15.35
CA GLU A 187 5.30 -18.32 14.69
C GLU A 187 4.81 -17.71 13.36
N ALA A 188 4.65 -16.38 13.32
CA ALA A 188 4.30 -15.67 12.09
C ALA A 188 5.40 -15.86 11.02
N ILE A 189 6.67 -15.79 11.43
CA ILE A 189 7.83 -16.03 10.56
C ILE A 189 7.85 -17.45 10.05
N GLU A 190 7.78 -18.45 10.94
CA GLU A 190 7.80 -19.86 10.57
C GLU A 190 6.72 -20.18 9.53
N LEU A 191 5.47 -19.74 9.79
CA LEU A 191 4.36 -19.97 8.89
C LEU A 191 4.50 -19.17 7.58
N GLY A 192 4.84 -17.89 7.64
CA GLY A 192 4.91 -17.03 6.46
C GLY A 192 6.00 -17.46 5.46
N LEU A 193 7.09 -18.06 5.94
CA LEU A 193 8.13 -18.62 5.05
C LEU A 193 7.64 -19.81 4.20
N THR A 194 6.53 -20.45 4.59
CA THR A 194 5.89 -21.52 3.80
C THR A 194 5.00 -20.99 2.66
N GLN A 195 4.82 -19.66 2.55
CA GLN A 195 4.03 -19.06 1.49
C GLN A 195 4.75 -19.18 0.14
N HIS A 196 4.27 -20.12 -0.68
CA HIS A 196 4.74 -20.31 -2.06
C HIS A 196 3.65 -20.02 -3.10
N SER A 197 2.43 -19.70 -2.66
CA SER A 197 1.30 -19.37 -3.52
C SER A 197 1.11 -17.85 -3.63
N SER A 198 0.46 -17.40 -4.70
CA SER A 198 0.11 -16.00 -4.92
C SER A 198 -1.35 -15.83 -5.32
N CYS A 199 -1.90 -14.65 -5.10
CA CYS A 199 -3.17 -14.18 -5.61
C CYS A 199 -3.10 -12.66 -5.82
N ASN A 200 -4.25 -11.99 -5.94
CA ASN A 200 -4.30 -10.53 -6.06
C ASN A 200 -3.91 -9.77 -4.78
N LEU A 201 -3.82 -10.46 -3.62
CA LEU A 201 -3.44 -9.89 -2.31
C LEU A 201 -2.10 -10.45 -1.78
N GLU A 202 -1.81 -11.70 -2.10
CA GLU A 202 -0.66 -12.45 -1.60
C GLU A 202 0.37 -12.66 -2.70
N PRO A 203 1.67 -12.64 -2.39
CA PRO A 203 2.28 -12.70 -1.05
C PRO A 203 2.51 -11.34 -0.39
N THR A 204 2.11 -10.24 -1.03
CA THR A 204 2.41 -8.87 -0.58
C THR A 204 2.01 -8.60 0.86
N ARG A 205 0.79 -8.98 1.26
CA ARG A 205 0.33 -8.84 2.64
C ARG A 205 1.17 -9.66 3.62
N THR A 206 1.38 -10.95 3.32
CA THR A 206 2.25 -11.81 4.13
C THR A 206 3.66 -11.22 4.29
N LEU A 207 4.24 -10.65 3.22
CA LEU A 207 5.59 -10.09 3.23
C LEU A 207 5.69 -8.81 4.07
N HIS A 208 4.67 -7.95 4.09
CA HIS A 208 4.62 -6.80 5.01
C HIS A 208 4.57 -7.24 6.48
N ALA A 209 3.73 -8.23 6.79
CA ALA A 209 3.64 -8.78 8.13
C ALA A 209 4.97 -9.43 8.57
N LEU A 210 5.63 -10.18 7.67
CA LEU A 210 6.95 -10.77 7.91
C LEU A 210 8.04 -9.72 8.13
N ALA A 211 8.03 -8.62 7.37
CA ALA A 211 8.98 -7.54 7.55
C ALA A 211 8.90 -6.96 8.98
N LEU A 212 7.68 -6.73 9.46
CA LEU A 212 7.46 -6.25 10.82
C LEU A 212 7.78 -7.32 11.88
N ALA A 213 7.42 -8.58 11.65
CA ALA A 213 7.73 -9.67 12.57
C ALA A 213 9.25 -9.85 12.75
N HIS A 214 10.01 -9.85 11.65
CA HIS A 214 11.47 -9.92 11.68
C HIS A 214 12.09 -8.72 12.43
N LEU A 215 11.55 -7.51 12.24
CA LEU A 215 12.02 -6.33 12.96
C LEU A 215 11.84 -6.50 14.48
N ASN A 216 10.69 -7.03 14.92
CA ASN A 216 10.39 -7.20 16.34
C ASN A 216 11.26 -8.28 17.02
N VAL A 217 11.71 -9.29 16.28
CA VAL A 217 12.65 -10.31 16.81
C VAL A 217 14.13 -9.90 16.63
N GLY A 218 14.41 -8.69 16.12
CA GLY A 218 15.77 -8.17 15.93
C GLY A 218 16.52 -8.74 14.72
N ALA A 219 15.80 -9.28 13.73
CA ALA A 219 16.35 -9.84 12.50
C ALA A 219 16.32 -8.82 11.36
N ASP A 220 17.19 -7.81 11.43
CA ASP A 220 17.20 -6.64 10.53
C ASP A 220 17.34 -6.98 9.04
N GLY A 221 18.28 -7.87 8.69
CA GLY A 221 18.49 -8.31 7.31
C GLY A 221 17.25 -8.99 6.71
N PRO A 222 16.71 -10.04 7.35
CA PRO A 222 15.44 -10.65 6.95
C PRO A 222 14.24 -9.67 6.91
N ALA A 223 14.16 -8.73 7.85
CA ALA A 223 13.11 -7.70 7.85
C ALA A 223 13.15 -6.88 6.56
N LEU A 224 14.33 -6.39 6.21
CA LEU A 224 14.54 -5.60 5.00
C LEU A 224 14.31 -6.43 3.72
N ALA A 225 14.76 -7.68 3.69
CA ALA A 225 14.52 -8.57 2.57
C ALA A 225 13.02 -8.82 2.32
N ALA A 226 12.24 -9.05 3.39
CA ALA A 226 10.80 -9.21 3.30
C ALA A 226 10.10 -7.92 2.82
N TYR A 227 10.51 -6.76 3.34
CA TYR A 227 9.96 -5.46 2.91
C TYR A 227 10.22 -5.17 1.43
N ARG A 228 11.45 -5.38 0.95
CA ARG A 228 11.81 -5.21 -0.46
C ARG A 228 11.01 -6.14 -1.37
N ARG A 229 10.81 -7.38 -0.96
CA ARG A 229 9.94 -8.32 -1.68
C ARG A 229 8.49 -7.86 -1.68
N ALA A 230 7.98 -7.33 -0.57
CA ALA A 230 6.63 -6.78 -0.52
C ALA A 230 6.44 -5.66 -1.55
N LEU A 231 7.40 -4.73 -1.64
CA LEU A 231 7.40 -3.67 -2.65
C LEU A 231 7.39 -4.23 -4.07
N ALA A 232 8.20 -5.26 -4.32
CA ALA A 232 8.29 -5.92 -5.64
C ALA A 232 7.01 -6.67 -6.04
N THR A 233 6.23 -7.14 -5.07
CA THR A 233 5.00 -7.91 -5.31
C THR A 233 3.74 -7.06 -5.23
N LEU A 234 3.84 -5.78 -4.85
CA LEU A 234 2.71 -4.85 -4.88
C LEU A 234 2.11 -4.82 -6.28
N ASP A 235 0.90 -5.35 -6.38
CA ASP A 235 0.06 -5.19 -7.56
C ASP A 235 -0.70 -3.86 -7.40
N THR A 236 -0.52 -2.96 -8.35
CA THR A 236 -1.19 -1.65 -8.36
C THR A 236 -2.63 -1.72 -8.86
N SER A 237 -3.13 -2.91 -9.23
CA SER A 237 -4.55 -3.12 -9.54
C SER A 237 -5.41 -3.08 -8.27
N ASP A 238 -6.11 -1.96 -8.06
CA ASP A 238 -7.28 -1.65 -7.20
C ASP A 238 -7.48 -2.34 -5.83
N SER A 239 -6.49 -3.07 -5.32
CA SER A 239 -6.58 -3.79 -4.05
C SER A 239 -6.19 -2.85 -2.91
N ASP A 240 -7.07 -2.71 -1.92
CA ASP A 240 -6.79 -1.88 -0.75
C ASP A 240 -5.82 -2.60 0.21
N TYR A 241 -4.56 -2.16 0.18
CA TYR A 241 -3.47 -2.64 1.03
C TYR A 241 -3.27 -1.80 2.29
N ALA A 242 -4.22 -0.96 2.71
CA ALA A 242 -4.05 -0.05 3.85
C ALA A 242 -3.45 -0.73 5.11
N PRO A 243 -3.92 -1.89 5.61
CA PRO A 243 -3.30 -2.56 6.76
C PRO A 243 -1.83 -2.94 6.54
N ALA A 244 -1.51 -3.55 5.39
CA ALA A 244 -0.15 -3.97 5.04
C ALA A 244 0.79 -2.77 4.87
N ARG A 245 0.30 -1.70 4.26
CA ARG A 245 1.02 -0.42 4.14
C ARG A 245 1.30 0.20 5.50
N GLY A 246 0.38 0.08 6.46
CA GLY A 246 0.59 0.51 7.84
C GLY A 246 1.74 -0.25 8.52
N GLN A 247 1.79 -1.58 8.36
CA GLN A 247 2.91 -2.40 8.83
C GLN A 247 4.23 -2.01 8.15
N GLY A 248 4.21 -1.72 6.85
CA GLY A 248 5.36 -1.22 6.11
C GLY A 248 5.87 0.13 6.63
N PHE A 249 4.96 1.08 6.87
CA PHE A 249 5.29 2.38 7.46
C PHE A 249 5.94 2.19 8.84
N GLU A 250 5.32 1.37 9.71
CA GLU A 250 5.85 1.08 11.03
C GLU A 250 7.27 0.53 10.95
N MET A 251 7.49 -0.47 10.09
CA MET A 251 8.78 -1.13 9.92
C MET A 251 9.87 -0.14 9.49
N VAL A 252 9.60 0.70 8.49
CA VAL A 252 10.56 1.69 7.97
C VAL A 252 10.87 2.77 9.01
N ALA A 253 9.84 3.30 9.68
CA ALA A 253 10.00 4.37 10.66
C ALA A 253 10.73 3.88 11.93
N ARG A 254 10.38 2.68 12.44
CA ARG A 254 11.09 2.04 13.55
C ARG A 254 12.49 1.58 13.17
N GLY A 255 12.72 1.23 11.91
CA GLY A 255 14.04 0.93 11.35
C GLY A 255 14.97 2.13 11.18
N GLY A 256 14.59 3.32 11.66
CA GLY A 256 15.44 4.52 11.68
C GLY A 256 15.26 5.45 10.47
N HIS A 257 14.27 5.22 9.61
CA HIS A 257 14.07 5.96 8.35
C HIS A 257 12.75 6.74 8.30
N VAL A 258 12.51 7.58 9.31
CA VAL A 258 11.24 8.31 9.46
C VAL A 258 10.93 9.27 8.29
N GLU A 259 11.93 9.92 7.69
CA GLU A 259 11.72 10.79 6.52
C GLU A 259 11.23 9.98 5.31
N ARG A 260 11.79 8.78 5.08
CA ARG A 260 11.32 7.85 4.04
C ARG A 260 9.88 7.41 4.30
N ALA A 261 9.55 7.11 5.55
CA ALA A 261 8.18 6.77 5.93
C ALA A 261 7.21 7.94 5.71
N LEU A 262 7.60 9.18 6.04
CA LEU A 262 6.80 10.38 5.78
C LEU A 262 6.64 10.65 4.28
N ARG A 263 7.66 10.36 3.45
CA ARG A 263 7.60 10.44 1.99
C ARG A 263 6.44 9.60 1.44
N PHE A 264 6.30 8.36 1.92
CA PHE A 264 5.21 7.47 1.55
C PHE A 264 3.83 8.11 1.80
N LEU A 265 3.64 8.84 2.91
CA LEU A 265 2.38 9.52 3.23
C LEU A 265 2.13 10.80 2.41
N ARG A 266 3.17 11.49 1.93
CA ARG A 266 3.02 12.76 1.18
C ARG A 266 2.95 12.58 -0.33
N GLU A 267 3.56 11.51 -0.86
CA GLU A 267 3.74 11.28 -2.29
C GLU A 267 3.03 10.02 -2.78
N ASP A 268 3.26 8.89 -2.13
CA ASP A 268 2.84 7.59 -2.65
C ASP A 268 1.35 7.33 -2.35
N HIS A 269 0.92 7.64 -1.12
CA HIS A 269 -0.45 7.35 -0.65
C HIS A 269 -1.03 8.43 0.28
N PRO A 270 -1.13 9.70 -0.17
CA PRO A 270 -1.71 10.78 0.64
C PRO A 270 -3.18 10.55 1.02
N GLU A 271 -3.93 9.81 0.22
CA GLU A 271 -5.33 9.47 0.46
C GLU A 271 -5.56 8.61 1.72
N LEU A 272 -4.56 7.81 2.13
CA LEU A 272 -4.73 6.83 3.22
C LEU A 272 -4.83 7.48 4.61
N LEU A 273 -4.35 8.72 4.76
CA LEU A 273 -4.61 9.49 5.97
C LEU A 273 -6.06 9.95 6.03
N GLU A 274 -6.69 10.24 4.89
CA GLU A 274 -8.06 10.75 4.82
C GLU A 274 -9.11 9.64 4.83
N GLY A 275 -8.78 8.42 4.41
CA GLY A 275 -9.69 7.27 4.40
C GLY A 275 -9.06 5.96 3.90
N ALA A 276 -9.80 4.87 4.08
CA ALA A 276 -9.51 3.55 3.49
C ALA A 276 -10.85 2.92 3.07
N SER A 277 -10.82 1.76 2.40
CA SER A 277 -12.03 1.05 1.95
C SER A 277 -13.00 0.71 3.09
N THR A 278 -12.48 0.38 4.27
CA THR A 278 -13.28 0.08 5.46
C THR A 278 -12.74 0.78 6.73
N PRO A 279 -13.60 1.03 7.73
CA PRO A 279 -13.16 1.58 9.02
C PRO A 279 -12.09 0.72 9.71
N LEU A 280 -12.17 -0.60 9.62
CA LEU A 280 -11.15 -1.48 10.22
C LEU A 280 -9.81 -1.38 9.49
N PHE A 281 -9.83 -1.29 8.16
CA PHE A 281 -8.61 -1.12 7.37
C PHE A 281 -7.92 0.20 7.70
N ARG A 282 -8.71 1.27 7.84
CA ARG A 282 -8.22 2.56 8.31
C ARG A 282 -7.62 2.48 9.70
N LEU A 283 -8.29 1.83 10.65
CA LEU A 283 -7.77 1.67 12.01
C LEU A 283 -6.41 0.94 12.01
N ARG A 284 -6.31 -0.18 11.29
CA ARG A 284 -5.07 -0.97 11.20
C ARG A 284 -3.92 -0.19 10.54
N PHE A 285 -4.23 0.57 9.49
CA PHE A 285 -3.26 1.49 8.89
C PHE A 285 -2.75 2.51 9.90
N LEU A 286 -3.67 3.21 10.58
CA LEU A 286 -3.32 4.26 11.54
C LEU A 286 -2.57 3.71 12.77
N LEU A 287 -2.85 2.47 13.21
CA LEU A 287 -2.09 1.82 14.29
C LEU A 287 -0.61 1.66 13.92
N GLY A 288 -0.30 1.25 12.68
CA GLY A 288 1.08 1.14 12.19
C GLY A 288 1.74 2.51 12.01
N VAL A 289 1.01 3.49 11.48
CA VAL A 289 1.49 4.88 11.38
C VAL A 289 1.81 5.45 12.76
N LEU A 290 0.92 5.27 13.73
CA LEU A 290 1.11 5.71 15.11
C LEU A 290 2.32 5.05 15.76
N ALA A 291 2.54 3.76 15.53
CA ALA A 291 3.72 3.05 16.03
C ALA A 291 5.02 3.63 15.46
N GLY A 292 5.07 3.86 14.14
CA GLY A 292 6.22 4.49 13.49
C GLY A 292 6.50 5.90 14.00
N LEU A 293 5.46 6.72 14.19
CA LEU A 293 5.60 8.09 14.70
C LEU A 293 6.00 8.11 16.19
N SER A 294 5.42 7.23 17.02
CA SER A 294 5.71 7.15 18.46
C SER A 294 7.18 6.81 18.71
N ALA A 295 7.76 5.94 17.88
CA ALA A 295 9.18 5.58 17.92
C ALA A 295 10.15 6.73 17.61
N ASN A 296 9.64 7.85 17.05
CA ASN A 296 10.41 8.99 16.56
C ASN A 296 10.01 10.32 17.21
N LEU A 297 9.37 10.31 18.38
CA LEU A 297 8.94 11.52 19.09
C LEU A 297 10.11 12.43 19.52
N ASP A 298 11.35 11.93 19.57
CA ASP A 298 12.54 12.76 19.74
C ASP A 298 12.83 13.69 18.54
N HIS A 299 12.18 13.44 17.39
CA HIS A 299 12.18 14.28 16.19
C HIS A 299 10.84 15.01 16.01
N SER A 300 10.17 15.41 17.10
CA SER A 300 8.83 16.01 17.06
C SER A 300 8.70 17.21 16.11
N ASP A 301 9.77 18.01 15.99
CA ASP A 301 9.80 19.23 15.17
C ASP A 301 10.09 18.97 13.68
N LEU A 302 10.34 17.72 13.29
CA LEU A 302 10.60 17.33 11.90
C LEU A 302 9.40 17.72 11.01
N PRO A 303 9.60 18.52 9.94
CA PRO A 303 8.51 18.89 9.05
C PRO A 303 7.96 17.68 8.29
N THR A 304 6.63 17.51 8.26
CA THR A 304 6.01 16.37 7.56
C THR A 304 5.90 16.58 6.05
N GLY A 305 5.78 17.84 5.61
CA GLY A 305 5.53 18.18 4.21
C GLY A 305 4.15 17.74 3.68
N LEU A 306 3.24 17.31 4.57
CA LEU A 306 1.90 16.86 4.20
C LEU A 306 1.03 18.04 3.75
N ARG A 307 0.15 17.78 2.77
CA ARG A 307 -0.88 18.74 2.33
C ARG A 307 -2.14 18.66 3.21
N SER A 308 -2.43 17.46 3.68
CA SER A 308 -3.57 17.09 4.51
C SER A 308 -3.18 15.85 5.31
N PRO A 309 -3.51 15.75 6.61
CA PRO A 309 -4.11 16.79 7.44
C PRO A 309 -3.15 17.98 7.71
N ASP A 310 -3.64 19.08 8.28
CA ASP A 310 -2.81 20.23 8.70
C ASP A 310 -1.98 19.88 9.95
N ALA A 311 -0.94 19.09 9.72
CA ALA A 311 -0.02 18.59 10.73
C ALA A 311 1.43 18.86 10.27
N PRO A 312 1.93 20.11 10.39
CA PRO A 312 3.17 20.51 9.73
C PRO A 312 4.43 19.91 10.37
N THR A 313 4.32 19.29 11.55
CA THR A 313 5.42 18.62 12.26
C THR A 313 5.06 17.19 12.65
N LEU A 314 6.06 16.33 12.83
CA LEU A 314 5.90 14.94 13.24
C LEU A 314 5.08 14.82 14.53
N GLY A 315 5.35 15.66 15.53
CA GLY A 315 4.61 15.65 16.80
C GLY A 315 3.14 16.02 16.64
N GLN A 316 2.82 16.95 15.73
CA GLN A 316 1.43 17.29 15.42
C GLN A 316 0.73 16.18 14.63
N LEU A 317 1.44 15.52 13.72
CA LEU A 317 0.90 14.37 12.99
C LEU A 317 0.65 13.20 13.94
N HIS A 318 1.57 12.94 14.87
CA HIS A 318 1.39 11.94 15.92
C HIS A 318 0.12 12.20 16.74
N ALA A 319 -0.06 13.44 17.23
CA ALA A 319 -1.25 13.81 18.00
C ALA A 319 -2.54 13.61 17.20
N TRP A 320 -2.55 14.03 15.94
CA TRP A 320 -3.70 13.87 15.05
C TRP A 320 -3.99 12.38 14.78
N VAL A 321 -2.98 11.59 14.40
CA VAL A 321 -3.14 10.15 14.15
C VAL A 321 -3.62 9.45 15.42
N HIS A 322 -3.08 9.79 16.59
CA HIS A 322 -3.50 9.24 17.87
C HIS A 322 -4.99 9.49 18.13
N GLU A 323 -5.47 10.71 17.95
CA GLU A 323 -6.89 11.06 18.12
C GLU A 323 -7.79 10.23 17.19
N GLN A 324 -7.45 10.17 15.89
CA GLN A 324 -8.22 9.41 14.90
C GLN A 324 -8.22 7.90 15.21
N THR A 325 -7.07 7.37 15.64
CA THR A 325 -6.92 5.95 15.99
C THR A 325 -7.72 5.62 17.24
N ALA A 326 -7.68 6.47 18.26
CA ALA A 326 -8.41 6.27 19.52
C ALA A 326 -9.93 6.30 19.31
N GLU A 327 -10.45 7.20 18.46
CA GLU A 327 -11.87 7.25 18.12
C GLU A 327 -12.33 5.93 17.46
N LEU A 328 -11.60 5.47 16.44
CA LEU A 328 -11.94 4.22 15.74
C LEU A 328 -11.79 3.01 16.66
N ALA A 329 -10.69 2.91 17.41
CA ALA A 329 -10.47 1.85 18.39
C ALA A 329 -11.64 1.76 19.39
N GLY A 330 -12.08 2.89 19.94
CA GLY A 330 -13.20 2.95 20.88
C GLY A 330 -14.52 2.43 20.29
N ARG A 331 -14.81 2.69 19.01
CA ARG A 331 -16.00 2.15 18.33
C ARG A 331 -15.95 0.62 18.20
N PHE A 332 -14.80 0.09 17.78
CA PHE A 332 -14.62 -1.35 17.60
C PHE A 332 -14.62 -2.12 18.93
N ASP A 333 -14.01 -1.55 19.97
CA ASP A 333 -13.99 -2.09 21.32
C ASP A 333 -15.39 -2.07 21.96
N ALA A 334 -16.13 -0.96 21.79
CA ALA A 334 -17.52 -0.87 22.24
C ALA A 334 -18.42 -1.93 21.57
N ARG A 335 -18.27 -2.15 20.26
CA ARG A 335 -18.98 -3.21 19.53
C ARG A 335 -18.56 -4.61 19.99
N GLY A 336 -17.26 -4.82 20.22
CA GLY A 336 -16.72 -6.11 20.66
C GLY A 336 -17.06 -6.44 22.12
N GLY A 337 -17.32 -5.44 22.96
CA GLY A 337 -17.38 -5.59 24.41
C GLY A 337 -16.01 -5.95 25.02
N SER A 338 -14.92 -5.45 24.42
CA SER A 338 -13.54 -5.76 24.79
C SER A 338 -12.68 -4.49 24.81
N ASP A 339 -11.44 -4.60 25.26
CA ASP A 339 -10.38 -3.59 25.22
C ASP A 339 -9.26 -3.98 24.23
N TYR A 340 -9.61 -4.76 23.20
CA TYR A 340 -8.65 -5.34 22.25
C TYR A 340 -7.89 -4.28 21.47
N TYR A 341 -8.60 -3.30 20.91
CA TYR A 341 -8.00 -2.22 20.13
C TYR A 341 -7.36 -1.16 21.02
N ALA A 342 -7.86 -0.93 22.24
CA ALA A 342 -7.17 -0.12 23.24
C ALA A 342 -5.78 -0.69 23.57
N ARG A 343 -5.64 -2.01 23.75
CA ARG A 343 -4.33 -2.64 23.93
C ARG A 343 -3.43 -2.57 22.69
N LEU A 344 -4.00 -2.59 21.48
CA LEU A 344 -3.25 -2.37 20.25
C LEU A 344 -2.73 -0.93 20.18
N LEU A 345 -3.58 0.03 20.53
CA LEU A 345 -3.24 1.44 20.61
C LEU A 345 -2.10 1.69 21.60
N ASP A 346 -2.19 1.12 22.81
CA ASP A 346 -1.12 1.21 23.82
C ASP A 346 0.20 0.62 23.31
N ARG A 347 0.16 -0.49 22.56
CA ARG A 347 1.36 -1.06 21.92
C ARG A 347 1.96 -0.12 20.89
N SER A 348 1.14 0.50 20.04
CA SER A 348 1.61 1.51 19.07
C SER A 348 2.25 2.71 19.77
N LEU A 349 1.66 3.20 20.86
CA LEU A 349 2.22 4.32 21.63
C LEU A 349 3.54 3.97 22.33
N ALA A 350 3.75 2.71 22.69
CA ALA A 350 4.96 2.22 23.32
C ALA A 350 6.07 1.81 22.33
N ALA A 351 5.83 1.92 21.01
CA ALA A 351 6.77 1.49 19.99
C ALA A 351 8.10 2.27 20.06
N THR A 352 9.22 1.58 19.85
CA THR A 352 10.56 2.15 19.82
C THR A 352 11.29 1.83 18.53
N ARG A 353 12.30 2.65 18.19
CA ARG A 353 13.23 2.36 17.11
C ARG A 353 14.10 1.15 17.40
N THR A 354 14.62 0.53 16.34
CA THR A 354 15.73 -0.42 16.45
C THR A 354 17.00 0.30 16.93
N PRO A 355 17.91 -0.39 17.65
CA PRO A 355 19.15 0.21 18.10
C PRO A 355 20.08 0.64 16.96
N VAL A 356 20.05 -0.10 15.85
CA VAL A 356 20.82 0.16 14.64
C VAL A 356 19.84 0.45 13.49
N PRO A 357 20.01 1.55 12.73
CA PRO A 357 19.20 1.80 11.55
C PRO A 357 19.36 0.70 10.50
N LEU A 358 18.27 0.34 9.83
CA LEU A 358 18.30 -0.65 8.74
C LEU A 358 19.13 -0.13 7.56
N ASP A 359 19.91 -1.00 6.94
CA ASP A 359 20.74 -0.61 5.80
C ASP A 359 20.02 -0.82 4.46
N PHE A 360 19.36 0.24 3.98
CA PHE A 360 18.69 0.23 2.68
C PHE A 360 19.64 0.21 1.48
N ASP A 361 20.95 0.42 1.69
CA ASP A 361 21.94 0.47 0.61
C ASP A 361 22.20 -0.93 0.01
N ILE A 362 21.99 -1.09 -1.29
CA ILE A 362 22.30 -2.31 -2.05
C ILE A 362 23.64 -2.25 -2.78
N SER A 363 24.40 -1.15 -2.66
CA SER A 363 25.69 -0.94 -3.33
C SER A 363 26.71 -2.03 -2.96
N ALA A 364 26.69 -2.53 -1.72
CA ALA A 364 27.57 -3.60 -1.25
C ALA A 364 27.35 -4.93 -2.00
N MET A 365 26.14 -5.20 -2.50
CA MET A 365 25.83 -6.42 -3.26
C MET A 365 26.53 -6.45 -4.62
N ALA A 366 26.95 -5.29 -5.15
CA ALA A 366 27.76 -5.23 -6.36
C ALA A 366 29.21 -5.65 -6.14
N SER A 367 29.72 -5.53 -4.91
CA SER A 367 31.10 -5.88 -4.53
C SER A 367 31.28 -7.36 -4.20
N LEU A 368 30.19 -8.07 -3.93
CA LEU A 368 30.20 -9.51 -3.70
C LEU A 368 30.12 -10.22 -5.06
N GLY A 369 31.28 -10.61 -5.59
CA GLY A 369 31.36 -11.65 -6.61
C GLY A 369 30.62 -12.93 -6.14
N PRO A 370 30.27 -13.85 -7.07
CA PRO A 370 29.44 -15.01 -6.74
C PRO A 370 30.03 -15.76 -5.54
N GLN A 371 29.31 -15.74 -4.42
CA GLN A 371 29.60 -16.56 -3.25
C GLN A 371 29.02 -17.95 -3.53
N PRO A 372 29.84 -19.02 -3.51
CA PRO A 372 29.32 -20.37 -3.65
C PRO A 372 28.47 -20.70 -2.42
N GLY A 373 27.14 -20.72 -2.61
CA GLY A 373 26.20 -21.11 -1.58
C GLY A 373 26.43 -22.56 -1.15
N ALA A 374 26.49 -22.78 0.15
CA ALA A 374 26.43 -24.12 0.74
C ALA A 374 25.01 -24.69 0.51
N GLY A 375 24.89 -25.58 -0.49
CA GLY A 375 23.66 -26.29 -0.85
C GLY A 375 23.96 -27.73 -1.30
N ASP A 376 23.00 -28.60 -1.02
CA ASP A 376 22.92 -30.07 -1.11
C ASP A 376 23.65 -30.78 -2.30
N PRO A 377 24.29 -31.97 -2.14
CA PRO A 377 25.20 -32.56 -3.13
C PRO A 377 24.58 -33.18 -4.40
N THR A 378 23.26 -33.10 -4.63
CA THR A 378 22.60 -33.89 -5.69
C THR A 378 22.01 -33.09 -6.84
N HIS A 379 22.34 -31.81 -6.97
CA HIS A 379 22.05 -31.06 -8.19
C HIS A 379 23.37 -30.51 -8.73
N GLN A 380 23.89 -31.07 -9.83
CA GLN A 380 24.99 -30.43 -10.56
C GLN A 380 24.44 -29.13 -11.13
N PRO A 381 24.90 -27.95 -10.68
CA PRO A 381 24.64 -26.72 -11.39
C PRO A 381 25.53 -26.75 -12.64
N ASP A 382 24.95 -26.49 -13.80
CA ASP A 382 25.74 -26.09 -14.97
C ASP A 382 26.65 -24.94 -14.52
N ALA A 383 27.96 -25.17 -14.64
CA ALA A 383 28.96 -24.23 -14.21
C ALA A 383 28.78 -22.90 -14.93
N ASP A 384 28.65 -21.82 -14.15
CA ASP A 384 28.72 -20.45 -14.66
C ASP A 384 30.02 -20.28 -15.48
N PRO A 385 29.96 -19.77 -16.73
CA PRO A 385 31.17 -19.39 -17.42
C PRO A 385 31.72 -18.08 -16.85
N ALA A 386 33.00 -18.06 -16.49
CA ALA A 386 33.78 -16.84 -16.21
C ALA A 386 35.04 -16.80 -17.10
N PRO A 387 35.61 -15.63 -17.44
CA PRO A 387 35.01 -14.37 -17.87
C PRO A 387 35.47 -13.92 -19.29
N ALA A 388 34.79 -12.89 -19.81
CA ALA A 388 35.17 -11.97 -20.90
C ALA A 388 35.16 -12.48 -22.35
N ALA A 389 33.96 -12.63 -22.92
CA ALA A 389 33.78 -12.15 -24.30
C ALA A 389 33.96 -10.62 -24.27
N LEU A 390 35.05 -10.11 -24.83
CA LEU A 390 35.25 -8.67 -24.99
C LEU A 390 34.39 -8.18 -26.16
N GLY A 391 33.68 -7.07 -25.96
CA GLY A 391 32.79 -6.48 -26.98
C GLY A 391 31.32 -6.82 -26.78
N ALA A 392 30.52 -6.72 -27.85
CA ALA A 392 29.06 -6.77 -27.80
C ALA A 392 28.49 -8.07 -27.21
N ASP A 393 29.12 -9.22 -27.46
CA ASP A 393 28.64 -10.52 -26.97
C ASP A 393 28.74 -10.63 -25.44
N GLY A 394 29.77 -10.04 -24.83
CA GLY A 394 29.92 -9.98 -23.37
C GLY A 394 28.87 -9.10 -22.72
N VAL A 395 28.53 -7.98 -23.37
CA VAL A 395 27.45 -7.08 -22.91
C VAL A 395 26.10 -7.79 -23.00
N ALA A 396 25.81 -8.46 -24.12
CA ALA A 396 24.56 -9.21 -24.31
C ALA A 396 24.38 -10.33 -23.27
N ALA A 397 25.45 -11.06 -22.95
CA ALA A 397 25.43 -12.10 -21.92
C ALA A 397 25.16 -11.51 -20.52
N ALA A 398 25.82 -10.40 -20.17
CA ALA A 398 25.60 -9.73 -18.89
C ALA A 398 24.18 -9.18 -18.74
N LEU A 399 23.62 -8.58 -19.81
CA LEU A 399 22.24 -8.10 -19.83
C LEU A 399 21.23 -9.25 -19.72
N THR A 400 21.49 -10.40 -20.37
CA THR A 400 20.62 -11.58 -20.26
C THR A 400 20.50 -12.08 -18.82
N ILE A 401 21.60 -12.04 -18.06
CA ILE A 401 21.58 -12.39 -16.63
C ILE A 401 20.76 -11.36 -15.84
N ALA A 402 20.97 -10.07 -16.11
CA ALA A 402 20.24 -9.00 -15.44
C ALA A 402 18.72 -9.07 -15.71
N GLU A 403 18.32 -9.26 -16.96
CA GLU A 403 16.91 -9.43 -17.35
C GLU A 403 16.27 -10.64 -16.70
N ARG A 404 17.00 -11.75 -16.51
CA ARG A 404 16.49 -12.94 -15.81
C ARG A 404 16.11 -12.61 -14.37
N HIS A 405 16.98 -11.90 -13.65
CA HIS A 405 16.69 -11.46 -12.29
C HIS A 405 15.53 -10.46 -12.24
N ALA A 406 15.49 -9.52 -13.19
CA ALA A 406 14.41 -8.53 -13.28
C ALA A 406 13.04 -9.19 -13.54
N ARG A 407 12.96 -10.15 -14.47
CA ARG A 407 11.74 -10.94 -14.76
C ARG A 407 11.29 -11.76 -13.55
N ALA A 408 12.23 -12.23 -12.73
CA ALA A 408 11.94 -12.92 -11.47
C ALA A 408 11.59 -11.97 -10.31
N ARG A 409 11.61 -10.65 -10.54
CA ARG A 409 11.42 -9.60 -9.52
C ARG A 409 12.44 -9.66 -8.37
N SER A 410 13.60 -10.27 -8.63
CA SER A 410 14.79 -10.26 -7.76
C SER A 410 15.57 -8.97 -7.99
N TYR A 411 14.96 -7.83 -7.64
CA TYR A 411 15.48 -6.50 -7.98
C TYR A 411 16.85 -6.17 -7.37
N PRO A 412 17.22 -6.60 -6.14
CA PRO A 412 18.59 -6.38 -5.65
C PRO A 412 19.65 -7.07 -6.50
N GLU A 413 19.41 -8.33 -6.87
CA GLU A 413 20.28 -9.11 -7.75
C GLU A 413 20.29 -8.56 -9.19
N ALA A 414 19.12 -8.13 -9.69
CA ALA A 414 19.00 -7.49 -10.99
C ALA A 414 19.79 -6.17 -11.03
N ALA A 415 19.68 -5.33 -9.99
CA ALA A 415 20.41 -4.08 -9.90
C ALA A 415 21.93 -4.31 -9.95
N ALA A 416 22.42 -5.31 -9.21
CA ALA A 416 23.84 -5.68 -9.23
C ALA A 416 24.27 -6.25 -10.59
N ALA A 417 23.43 -7.06 -11.24
CA ALA A 417 23.70 -7.62 -12.56
C ALA A 417 23.71 -6.54 -13.67
N TYR A 418 22.75 -5.60 -13.65
CA TYR A 418 22.74 -4.46 -14.57
C TYR A 418 23.94 -3.54 -14.36
N LEU A 419 24.40 -3.34 -13.11
CA LEU A 419 25.62 -2.58 -12.85
C LEU A 419 26.85 -3.27 -13.48
N ARG A 420 26.99 -4.59 -13.31
CA ARG A 420 28.05 -5.36 -13.99
C ARG A 420 27.94 -5.26 -15.51
N ALA A 421 26.74 -5.32 -16.07
CA ALA A 421 26.53 -5.13 -17.51
C ALA A 421 26.97 -3.73 -17.97
N ALA A 422 26.70 -2.70 -17.16
CA ALA A 422 27.13 -1.34 -17.42
C ALA A 422 28.66 -1.19 -17.39
N GLU A 423 29.33 -1.82 -16.44
CA GLU A 423 30.80 -1.86 -16.35
C GLU A 423 31.43 -2.56 -17.55
N VAL A 424 30.88 -3.71 -17.98
CA VAL A 424 31.34 -4.44 -19.17
C VAL A 424 31.12 -3.60 -20.44
N ALA A 425 29.97 -2.95 -20.58
CA ALA A 425 29.68 -2.08 -21.72
C ALA A 425 30.60 -0.85 -21.75
N THR A 426 30.89 -0.26 -20.60
CA THR A 426 31.85 0.86 -20.46
C THR A 426 33.25 0.43 -20.90
N ALA A 427 33.71 -0.74 -20.42
CA ALA A 427 35.01 -1.30 -20.80
C ALA A 427 35.09 -1.64 -22.30
N ALA A 428 33.97 -2.00 -22.93
CA ALA A 428 33.86 -2.27 -24.36
C ALA A 428 33.69 -1.00 -25.23
N GLY A 429 33.54 0.19 -24.62
CA GLY A 429 33.30 1.44 -25.32
C GLY A 429 31.87 1.60 -25.88
N LEU A 430 30.93 0.73 -25.47
CA LEU A 430 29.54 0.76 -25.88
C LEU A 430 28.74 1.67 -24.94
N LEU A 431 28.95 2.98 -25.05
CA LEU A 431 28.47 3.99 -24.09
C LEU A 431 26.94 4.05 -23.96
N GLU A 432 26.20 3.86 -25.06
CA GLU A 432 24.73 3.83 -25.02
C GLU A 432 24.21 2.64 -24.18
N HIS A 433 24.79 1.45 -24.40
CA HIS A 433 24.45 0.25 -23.63
C HIS A 433 24.85 0.40 -22.16
N ALA A 434 26.00 1.04 -21.89
CA ALA A 434 26.42 1.34 -20.54
C ALA A 434 25.43 2.28 -19.84
N GLY A 435 25.03 3.37 -20.50
CA GLY A 435 24.07 4.33 -19.98
C GLY A 435 22.70 3.70 -19.67
N MET A 436 22.18 2.87 -20.59
CA MET A 436 20.93 2.15 -20.36
C MET A 436 21.04 1.17 -19.18
N ALA A 437 22.12 0.39 -19.10
CA ALA A 437 22.33 -0.55 -18.00
C ALA A 437 22.47 0.15 -16.64
N TRP A 438 23.11 1.33 -16.56
CA TRP A 438 23.10 2.16 -15.35
C TRP A 438 21.69 2.61 -14.97
N ALA A 439 20.86 3.02 -15.95
CA ALA A 439 19.49 3.44 -15.70
C ALA A 439 18.59 2.28 -15.25
N GLU A 440 18.72 1.10 -15.84
CA GLU A 440 18.01 -0.12 -15.40
C GLU A 440 18.45 -0.57 -14.00
N SER A 441 19.74 -0.45 -13.70
CA SER A 441 20.26 -0.68 -12.35
C SER A 441 19.70 0.31 -11.32
N ALA A 442 19.54 1.58 -11.72
CA ALA A 442 18.91 2.61 -10.90
C ALA A 442 17.41 2.33 -10.67
N GLN A 443 16.70 1.94 -11.72
CA GLN A 443 15.29 1.55 -11.65
C GLN A 443 15.10 0.37 -10.69
N CYS A 444 15.92 -0.68 -10.79
CA CYS A 444 15.87 -1.81 -9.88
C CYS A 444 16.14 -1.40 -8.41
N ALA A 445 17.08 -0.48 -8.17
CA ALA A 445 17.33 0.06 -6.83
C ALA A 445 16.12 0.85 -6.29
N ALA A 446 15.47 1.65 -7.14
CA ALA A 446 14.27 2.41 -6.77
C ALA A 446 13.09 1.48 -6.40
N GLN A 447 12.89 0.37 -7.13
CA GLN A 447 11.84 -0.62 -6.87
C GLN A 447 11.95 -1.30 -5.49
N VAL A 448 13.13 -1.27 -4.87
CA VAL A 448 13.38 -1.84 -3.53
C VAL A 448 13.59 -0.77 -2.46
N GLY A 449 13.28 0.49 -2.77
CA GLY A 449 13.38 1.62 -1.84
C GLY A 449 14.81 2.13 -1.57
N ASP A 450 15.81 1.68 -2.33
CA ASP A 450 17.16 2.23 -2.27
C ASP A 450 17.30 3.45 -3.19
N GLU A 451 16.69 4.55 -2.73
CA GLU A 451 16.67 5.83 -3.42
C GLU A 451 18.06 6.46 -3.57
N VAL A 452 18.97 6.23 -2.63
CA VAL A 452 20.32 6.81 -2.67
C VAL A 452 21.11 6.18 -3.81
N THR A 453 21.10 4.85 -3.90
CA THR A 453 21.73 4.15 -5.02
C THR A 453 21.04 4.46 -6.33
N ALA A 454 19.70 4.50 -6.37
CA ALA A 454 18.96 4.86 -7.56
C ALA A 454 19.36 6.26 -8.09
N HIS A 455 19.39 7.26 -7.20
CA HIS A 455 19.79 8.63 -7.53
C HIS A 455 21.19 8.70 -8.13
N ALA A 456 22.17 8.07 -7.49
CA ALA A 456 23.55 8.05 -7.96
C ALA A 456 23.69 7.37 -9.34
N ARG A 457 22.96 6.28 -9.56
CA ARG A 457 23.01 5.51 -10.81
C ARG A 457 22.30 6.20 -11.97
N TYR A 458 21.16 6.87 -11.73
CA TYR A 458 20.54 7.73 -12.75
C TYR A 458 21.44 8.90 -13.13
N ALA A 459 22.10 9.53 -12.16
CA ALA A 459 23.07 10.59 -12.42
C ALA A 459 24.27 10.10 -13.25
N ALA A 460 24.70 8.84 -13.08
CA ALA A 460 25.76 8.22 -13.88
C ALA A 460 25.32 7.84 -15.29
N ALA A 461 24.05 7.46 -15.49
CA ALA A 461 23.51 7.02 -16.77
C ALA A 461 23.48 8.13 -17.84
N LEU A 462 22.98 9.31 -17.47
CA LEU A 462 22.68 10.38 -18.44
C LEU A 462 23.91 10.97 -19.16
N PRO A 463 25.07 11.18 -18.50
CA PRO A 463 26.29 11.58 -19.20
C PRO A 463 26.77 10.57 -20.24
N LEU A 464 26.61 9.26 -19.98
CA LEU A 464 27.01 8.20 -20.91
C LEU A 464 26.12 8.17 -22.16
N LEU A 465 24.80 8.30 -21.98
CA LEU A 465 23.85 8.38 -23.10
C LEU A 465 24.10 9.61 -23.97
N ARG A 466 24.42 10.76 -23.37
CA ARG A 466 24.79 11.98 -24.11
C ARG A 466 26.06 11.80 -24.92
N ALA A 467 27.08 11.21 -24.32
CA ALA A 467 28.36 10.99 -25.01
C ALA A 467 28.22 10.02 -26.19
N ALA A 468 27.16 9.21 -26.20
CA ALA A 468 26.83 8.28 -27.27
C ALA A 468 25.87 8.86 -28.33
N ASP A 469 25.45 10.12 -28.22
CA ASP A 469 24.34 10.71 -28.99
C ASP A 469 23.06 9.84 -28.94
N GLY A 470 22.77 9.27 -27.77
CA GLY A 470 21.66 8.34 -27.54
C GLY A 470 20.28 8.98 -27.68
N ASP A 471 19.26 8.14 -27.81
CA ASP A 471 17.88 8.57 -28.05
C ASP A 471 17.35 9.57 -27.00
N PRO A 472 16.95 10.79 -27.41
CA PRO A 472 16.33 11.78 -26.53
C PRO A 472 15.10 11.25 -25.78
N GLY A 473 14.31 10.37 -26.41
CA GLY A 473 13.13 9.76 -25.82
C GLY A 473 13.47 8.88 -24.61
N ALA A 474 14.44 7.99 -24.76
CA ALA A 474 14.99 7.19 -23.67
C ALA A 474 15.54 8.07 -22.53
N MET A 475 16.29 9.13 -22.85
CA MET A 475 16.79 10.06 -21.84
C MET A 475 15.67 10.78 -21.07
N ALA A 476 14.57 11.14 -21.74
CA ALA A 476 13.42 11.74 -21.10
C ALA A 476 12.69 10.77 -20.17
N GLN A 477 12.57 9.50 -20.55
CA GLN A 477 12.02 8.45 -19.69
C GLN A 477 12.87 8.25 -18.42
N ILE A 478 14.19 8.25 -18.57
CA ILE A 478 15.13 8.16 -17.44
C ILE A 478 14.98 9.37 -16.51
N LEU A 479 14.89 10.59 -17.06
CA LEU A 479 14.65 11.79 -16.27
C LEU A 479 13.31 11.74 -15.53
N ALA A 480 12.26 11.21 -16.16
CA ALA A 480 10.96 11.05 -15.53
C ALA A 480 10.96 10.02 -14.39
N ALA A 481 11.70 8.92 -14.55
CA ALA A 481 11.90 7.92 -13.50
C ALA A 481 12.78 8.45 -12.36
N TRP A 482 13.80 9.26 -12.67
CA TRP A 482 14.69 9.87 -11.68
C TRP A 482 14.01 10.99 -10.86
N ALA A 483 13.09 11.74 -11.46
CA ALA A 483 12.42 12.89 -10.85
C ALA A 483 11.83 12.65 -9.44
N PRO A 484 10.99 11.62 -9.21
CA PRO A 484 10.46 11.35 -7.87
C PRO A 484 11.57 10.99 -6.87
N VAL A 485 12.61 10.25 -7.29
CA VAL A 485 13.75 9.88 -6.43
C VAL A 485 14.54 11.12 -6.01
N ALA A 486 14.92 11.96 -6.98
CA ALA A 486 15.66 13.21 -6.75
C ALA A 486 14.87 14.20 -5.88
N ALA A 487 13.56 14.32 -6.13
CA ALA A 487 12.68 15.16 -5.32
C ALA A 487 12.52 14.64 -3.88
N GLY A 488 12.43 13.31 -3.71
CA GLY A 488 12.38 12.64 -2.42
C GLY A 488 13.62 12.93 -1.56
N LEU A 489 14.80 12.91 -2.18
CA LEU A 489 16.07 13.23 -1.52
C LEU A 489 16.34 14.73 -1.37
N GLY A 490 15.53 15.59 -1.99
CA GLY A 490 15.75 17.04 -2.00
C GLY A 490 16.96 17.49 -2.84
N ASP A 491 17.49 16.63 -3.70
CA ASP A 491 18.63 16.90 -4.59
C ASP A 491 18.19 16.81 -6.06
N THR A 492 17.68 17.91 -6.61
CA THR A 492 17.17 17.95 -7.99
C THR A 492 18.10 18.71 -8.95
N ASP A 493 19.24 19.20 -8.51
CA ASP A 493 20.05 20.16 -9.28
C ASP A 493 20.69 19.51 -10.52
N ALA A 494 21.24 18.31 -10.36
CA ALA A 494 21.77 17.54 -11.48
C ALA A 494 20.67 17.17 -12.48
N LEU A 495 19.52 16.68 -11.99
CA LEU A 495 18.37 16.36 -12.81
C LEU A 495 17.88 17.56 -13.62
N MET A 496 17.75 18.74 -12.99
CA MET A 496 17.33 19.97 -13.67
C MET A 496 18.34 20.41 -14.74
N THR A 497 19.63 20.29 -14.46
CA THR A 497 20.69 20.57 -15.45
C THR A 497 20.54 19.66 -16.66
N HIS A 498 20.28 18.37 -16.43
CA HIS A 498 20.07 17.42 -17.51
C HIS A 498 18.79 17.74 -18.31
N LEU A 499 17.69 18.05 -17.63
CA LEU A 499 16.42 18.46 -18.23
C LEU A 499 16.57 19.70 -19.13
N ASP A 500 17.22 20.76 -18.63
CA ASP A 500 17.42 22.00 -19.38
C ASP A 500 18.28 21.79 -20.62
N THR A 501 19.29 20.91 -20.53
CA THR A 501 20.14 20.55 -21.69
C THR A 501 19.30 19.86 -22.78
N LEU A 502 18.45 18.90 -22.39
CA LEU A 502 17.62 18.13 -23.32
C LEU A 502 16.57 19.01 -24.00
N LEU A 503 15.95 19.92 -23.25
CA LEU A 503 15.00 20.90 -23.79
C LEU A 503 15.66 21.94 -24.72
N SER A 504 16.96 22.21 -24.54
CA SER A 504 17.71 23.15 -25.37
C SER A 504 18.21 22.53 -26.68
N SER A 505 18.36 21.20 -26.76
CA SER A 505 18.79 20.49 -27.97
C SER A 505 17.67 20.26 -29.00
N ASP A 506 16.40 20.29 -28.58
CA ASP A 506 15.22 20.06 -29.45
C ASP A 506 14.89 21.25 -30.39
N GLY A 507 15.67 22.33 -30.34
CA GLY A 507 15.43 23.56 -31.11
C GLY A 507 15.92 23.57 -32.56
N SER A 508 16.48 22.48 -33.10
CA SER A 508 17.15 22.54 -34.42
C SER A 508 17.13 21.24 -35.22
N HIS A 509 16.01 20.85 -35.82
CA HIS A 509 16.03 19.92 -36.97
C HIS A 509 14.94 20.27 -38.02
N GLU A 510 15.29 21.15 -38.95
CA GLU A 510 14.61 21.30 -40.25
C GLU A 510 15.43 20.52 -41.31
N ALA A 511 14.98 19.33 -41.73
CA ALA A 511 15.37 18.72 -43.00
C ALA A 511 14.41 17.60 -43.43
N LEU A 512 14.22 17.51 -44.75
CA LEU A 512 13.11 16.92 -45.52
C LEU A 512 13.00 15.37 -45.60
N LEU A 513 11.73 14.95 -45.76
CA LEU A 513 11.13 13.86 -46.58
C LEU A 513 10.80 12.46 -45.97
N ASP A 514 9.49 12.32 -45.71
CA ASP A 514 8.53 11.24 -46.05
C ASP A 514 8.37 9.97 -45.17
N SER A 515 7.53 10.06 -44.14
CA SER A 515 6.24 9.33 -44.07
C SER A 515 5.29 10.01 -43.05
N ASP A 516 4.08 10.37 -43.49
CA ASP A 516 3.12 11.18 -42.71
C ASP A 516 2.65 10.52 -41.39
N LEU A 517 2.80 9.19 -41.27
CA LEU A 517 2.45 8.43 -40.08
C LEU A 517 3.58 8.45 -39.05
N GLU A 518 4.83 8.28 -39.48
CA GLU A 518 6.01 8.37 -38.61
C GLU A 518 6.21 9.81 -38.14
N GLU A 519 5.93 10.82 -38.99
CA GLU A 519 5.96 12.23 -38.57
C GLU A 519 4.91 12.53 -37.50
N ARG A 520 3.70 11.98 -37.62
CA ARG A 520 2.64 12.15 -36.61
C ARG A 520 2.98 11.39 -35.32
N GLN A 521 3.50 10.18 -35.42
CA GLN A 521 3.95 9.41 -34.26
C GLN A 521 5.15 10.07 -33.57
N ARG A 522 6.09 10.63 -34.35
CA ARG A 522 7.24 11.39 -33.84
C ARG A 522 6.77 12.67 -33.15
N ARG A 523 5.92 13.47 -33.78
CA ARG A 523 5.32 14.66 -33.14
C ARG A 523 4.48 14.31 -31.92
N GLN A 524 3.76 13.20 -31.92
CA GLN A 524 3.00 12.74 -30.77
C GLN A 524 3.93 12.30 -29.64
N SER A 525 5.02 11.61 -29.97
CA SER A 525 6.09 11.23 -29.04
C SER A 525 6.81 12.46 -28.48
N GLU A 526 7.22 13.41 -29.32
CA GLU A 526 7.83 14.70 -28.96
C GLU A 526 6.89 15.52 -28.06
N ASN A 527 5.59 15.56 -28.35
CA ASN A 527 4.60 16.25 -27.51
C ASN A 527 4.36 15.53 -26.17
N LEU A 528 4.28 14.20 -26.16
CA LEU A 528 4.19 13.40 -24.93
C LEU A 528 5.44 13.59 -24.08
N GLN A 529 6.61 13.64 -24.71
CA GLN A 529 7.91 13.86 -24.10
C GLN A 529 8.04 15.28 -23.53
N ALA A 530 7.66 16.31 -24.29
CA ALA A 530 7.62 17.69 -23.82
C ALA A 530 6.63 17.88 -22.66
N SER A 531 5.49 17.18 -22.68
CA SER A 531 4.52 17.16 -21.58
C SER A 531 5.10 16.48 -20.34
N LEU A 532 5.73 15.32 -20.50
CA LEU A 532 6.37 14.56 -19.43
C LEU A 532 7.50 15.37 -18.77
N LEU A 533 8.35 16.00 -19.57
CA LEU A 533 9.45 16.86 -19.13
C LEU A 533 8.93 18.15 -18.46
N GLY A 534 7.83 18.70 -18.95
CA GLY A 534 7.13 19.84 -18.34
C GLY A 534 6.58 19.51 -16.95
N ASP A 535 5.91 18.36 -16.81
CA ASP A 535 5.37 17.87 -15.54
C ASP A 535 6.47 17.54 -14.52
N VAL A 536 7.55 16.89 -14.97
CA VAL A 536 8.74 16.62 -14.16
C VAL A 536 9.37 17.93 -13.66
N GLY A 537 9.58 18.90 -14.54
CA GLY A 537 10.12 20.21 -14.17
C GLY A 537 9.20 21.00 -13.22
N ALA A 538 7.88 20.87 -13.35
CA ALA A 538 6.93 21.45 -12.41
C ALA A 538 7.05 20.84 -11.01
N ARG A 539 7.11 19.50 -10.91
CA ARG A 539 7.26 18.77 -9.63
C ARG A 539 8.57 19.11 -8.93
N CYS A 540 9.69 19.14 -9.65
CA CYS A 540 11.01 19.46 -9.07
C CYS A 540 11.07 20.91 -8.54
N ARG A 541 10.51 21.88 -9.28
CA ARG A 541 10.43 23.28 -8.81
C ARG A 541 9.59 23.45 -7.55
N VAL A 542 8.51 22.67 -7.42
CA VAL A 542 7.71 22.62 -6.18
C VAL A 542 8.56 22.08 -5.01
N ALA A 543 9.29 20.97 -5.21
CA ALA A 543 10.17 20.39 -4.19
C ALA A 543 11.26 21.37 -3.71
N GLN A 544 11.96 22.04 -4.64
CA GLN A 544 12.96 23.07 -4.32
C GLN A 544 12.37 24.25 -3.53
N SER A 545 11.14 24.64 -3.82
CA SER A 545 10.46 25.75 -3.13
C SER A 545 10.04 25.39 -1.70
N GLY A 546 9.76 24.11 -1.42
CA GLY A 546 9.50 23.56 -0.09
C GLY A 546 10.76 23.54 0.78
N GLY A 547 11.86 22.99 0.25
CA GLY A 547 13.15 22.92 0.96
C GLY A 547 13.71 24.30 1.33
N ARG A 548 13.69 25.27 0.40
CA ARG A 548 14.15 26.65 0.67
C ARG A 548 13.29 27.40 1.70
N ARG A 549 12.02 27.02 1.89
CA ARG A 549 11.16 27.59 2.94
C ARG A 549 11.48 27.00 4.32
N ALA A 550 11.83 25.71 4.39
CA ALA A 550 12.29 25.06 5.62
C ALA A 550 13.63 25.64 6.09
N ASP A 551 14.61 25.79 5.20
CA ASP A 551 15.92 26.38 5.50
C ASP A 551 15.85 27.85 5.93
N ARG A 552 14.96 28.65 5.30
CA ARG A 552 14.75 30.05 5.72
C ARG A 552 14.07 30.18 7.07
N ARG A 553 13.32 29.18 7.53
CA ARG A 553 12.75 29.14 8.89
C ARG A 553 13.82 28.71 9.91
N ALA A 554 14.64 27.71 9.58
CA ALA A 554 15.77 27.29 10.42
C ALA A 554 16.82 28.40 10.58
N GLY A 555 17.19 29.08 9.50
CA GLY A 555 18.16 30.19 9.52
C GLY A 555 17.69 31.47 10.22
N ARG A 556 16.38 31.60 10.52
CA ARG A 556 15.84 32.73 11.29
C ARG A 556 15.81 32.48 12.81
N GLY A 557 16.13 31.26 13.27
CA GLY A 557 16.22 30.92 14.69
C GLY A 557 17.49 31.42 15.40
N ALA A 558 18.49 31.89 14.66
CA ALA A 558 19.81 32.28 15.19
C ALA A 558 20.09 33.79 15.04
N VAL A 559 19.21 34.66 15.57
CA VAL A 559 19.57 36.07 15.84
C VAL A 559 18.99 36.50 17.19
N GLY A 560 19.87 36.61 18.19
CA GLY A 560 19.52 37.08 19.54
C GLY A 560 18.97 38.52 19.58
N PRO A 561 18.21 38.89 20.62
CA PRO A 561 17.37 40.07 20.59
C PRO A 561 18.19 41.34 20.86
N ARG A 562 18.20 42.28 19.89
CA ARG A 562 18.61 43.66 20.14
C ARG A 562 17.42 44.49 20.61
N CYS A 563 17.45 44.84 21.90
CA CYS A 563 16.66 45.91 22.51
C CYS A 563 16.73 47.20 21.70
N ARG A 564 15.59 47.76 21.26
CA ARG A 564 15.39 49.22 21.20
C ARG A 564 13.94 49.63 21.53
N ARG A 565 13.86 50.56 22.48
CA ARG A 565 12.67 51.23 23.01
C ARG A 565 12.11 52.30 22.06
N ARG A 566 10.86 52.68 22.36
CA ARG A 566 10.09 53.91 22.02
C ARG A 566 9.29 53.78 20.70
N GLY A 567 8.00 54.12 20.64
CA GLY A 567 7.11 54.78 21.61
C GLY A 567 5.63 54.62 21.21
N HIS A 568 4.77 54.78 22.20
CA HIS A 568 3.30 54.75 22.14
C HIS A 568 2.74 56.05 21.50
N PRO A 569 1.49 56.04 20.97
CA PRO A 569 0.35 56.34 21.86
C PRO A 569 -0.94 55.54 21.63
N ARG A 570 -1.44 54.97 22.74
CA ARG A 570 -2.80 54.96 23.29
C ARG A 570 -4.02 54.93 22.34
N ARG A 571 -4.84 53.86 22.47
CA ARG A 571 -6.30 53.96 22.66
C ARG A 571 -6.80 52.94 23.69
N ARG A 572 -7.72 53.40 24.53
CA ARG A 572 -8.34 52.77 25.71
C ARG A 572 -9.23 51.58 25.33
N VAL A 573 -9.19 50.51 26.13
CA VAL A 573 -10.31 49.56 26.32
C VAL A 573 -10.52 49.35 27.82
N VAL A 574 -11.79 49.40 28.21
CA VAL A 574 -12.33 49.37 29.57
C VAL A 574 -12.43 47.93 30.08
N ARG A 575 -12.09 47.69 31.36
CA ARG A 575 -12.41 46.48 32.14
C ARG A 575 -13.64 46.73 33.01
N PRO A 576 -14.39 45.68 33.35
CA PRO A 576 -14.48 45.22 34.75
C PRO A 576 -14.31 43.68 34.81
N GLY A 577 -13.86 43.01 35.87
CA GLY A 577 -13.91 43.28 37.31
C GLY A 577 -14.56 42.06 37.99
N ARG A 578 -13.74 41.18 38.58
CA ARG A 578 -14.16 40.06 39.46
C ARG A 578 -14.91 40.58 40.70
N PRO A 579 -15.61 39.68 41.41
CA PRO A 579 -15.21 39.46 42.81
C PRO A 579 -15.15 37.99 43.23
N ASP A 580 -14.30 37.74 44.22
CA ASP A 580 -14.14 36.49 44.96
C ASP A 580 -15.15 36.39 46.14
N ARG A 581 -15.35 35.15 46.62
CA ARG A 581 -15.08 34.66 48.00
C ARG A 581 -16.25 34.19 48.90
N VAL A 582 -15.94 33.08 49.60
CA VAL A 582 -16.50 32.49 50.85
C VAL A 582 -17.85 31.76 50.70
N GLY A 583 -18.11 30.55 51.20
CA GLY A 583 -17.42 29.60 52.08
C GLY A 583 -18.48 28.79 52.88
N SER A 584 -18.03 27.71 53.53
CA SER A 584 -18.66 26.97 54.65
C SER A 584 -19.50 25.69 54.37
N THR A 585 -19.01 24.58 54.99
CA THR A 585 -19.72 23.50 55.74
C THR A 585 -20.84 22.71 55.03
N GLY A 586 -20.87 21.38 54.91
CA GLY A 586 -20.38 20.30 55.78
C GLY A 586 -21.59 19.59 56.43
N LEU A 587 -21.91 18.33 56.06
CA LEU A 587 -22.43 17.24 56.93
C LEU A 587 -22.94 16.01 56.14
N LEU A 588 -22.45 14.83 56.56
CA LEU A 588 -23.13 13.53 56.81
C LEU A 588 -24.16 12.99 55.78
N ALA A 589 -23.85 11.92 55.04
CA ALA A 589 -23.97 10.49 55.41
C ALA A 589 -25.40 9.93 55.41
N ARG A 590 -25.69 9.00 54.48
CA ARG A 590 -26.13 7.61 54.75
C ARG A 590 -26.61 6.90 53.47
N ARG A 591 -26.08 5.68 53.26
CA ARG A 591 -26.70 4.60 52.47
C ARG A 591 -28.03 4.14 53.12
N PRO A 592 -28.89 3.42 52.39
CA PRO A 592 -28.81 1.95 52.46
C PRO A 592 -29.02 1.23 51.11
N ASP A 593 -28.28 0.14 50.91
CA ASP A 593 -28.63 -1.00 50.04
C ASP A 593 -29.64 -1.92 50.77
N PRO A 594 -30.16 -3.01 50.17
CA PRO A 594 -30.62 -3.22 48.80
C PRO A 594 -32.01 -3.92 48.74
N ALA A 595 -32.57 -4.05 47.54
CA ALA A 595 -33.44 -5.15 47.12
C ALA A 595 -33.28 -5.37 45.60
#